data_AF-A0A961D862-F1
#
_entry.id   AF-A0A961D862-F1
#
_cell.length_a   1.000
_cell.length_b   1.000
_cell.length_c   1.000
_cell.angle_alpha   90.00
_cell.angle_beta   90.00
_cell.angle_gamma   90.00
#
_symmetry.space_group_name_H-M   'P 1'
#
loop_
_entity.id
_entity.type
_entity.pdbx_description
1 polymer ?
#
loop_
_entity_poly.entity_id
_entity_poly.type
_entity_poly.pdbx_seq_one_letter_code
_entity_poly.pdbx_strand_id
1 'polypeptide(L)'
;MHPVLLLILALSLSSCAANRFYEKVDGSGVIVGRPCIEWKQPDKFVYARSKNPEFSVKRPNGEIIKPGSIETDGGSIPRLLWSQRDFSPWTYAPAYLIHDWMYEAHRRKVPAGIDADGHAIYYTKDQADWIMAEVIKAQMEKPGQFQTKRSRSHLRKIYWAVSKFGKTAWNGEAHPVEEETSSTLITDTLKNLPLLPVLDSIKNELTPVPAKPAMNGSRTHQE
;
A
#
# COMPACT_ATOMS: atom_id res chain seq x y z
N MET A 1 36.83 20.61 0.54
CA MET A 1 36.17 19.28 0.56
C MET A 1 35.30 19.17 -0.68
N HIS A 2 35.51 18.15 -1.51
CA HIS A 2 34.97 18.12 -2.89
C HIS A 2 33.48 17.76 -2.89
N PRO A 3 32.57 18.66 -3.35
CA PRO A 3 31.12 18.42 -3.34
C PRO A 3 30.72 17.21 -4.19
N VAL A 4 31.53 16.85 -5.20
CA VAL A 4 31.36 15.66 -6.04
C VAL A 4 31.51 14.36 -5.23
N LEU A 5 32.47 14.29 -4.30
CA LEU A 5 32.69 13.10 -3.46
C LEU A 5 31.54 12.87 -2.48
N LEU A 6 30.99 13.95 -1.91
CA LEU A 6 29.80 13.90 -1.04
C LEU A 6 28.54 13.47 -1.82
N LEU A 7 28.37 13.95 -3.06
CA LEU A 7 27.25 13.56 -3.91
C LEU A 7 27.30 12.06 -4.28
N ILE A 8 28.48 11.55 -4.65
CA ILE A 8 28.71 10.13 -4.98
C ILE A 8 28.43 9.24 -3.76
N LEU A 9 28.91 9.63 -2.57
CA LEU A 9 28.67 8.88 -1.33
C LEU A 9 27.18 8.86 -0.95
N ALA A 10 26.47 9.98 -1.11
CA ALA A 10 25.05 10.03 -0.82
C ALA A 10 24.23 9.16 -1.80
N LEU A 11 24.61 9.12 -3.09
CA LEU A 11 23.94 8.28 -4.10
C LEU A 11 24.17 6.77 -3.85
N SER A 12 25.37 6.37 -3.42
CA SER A 12 25.67 4.96 -3.14
C SER A 12 24.89 4.44 -1.93
N LEU A 13 24.76 5.24 -0.86
CA LEU A 13 23.99 4.87 0.33
C LEU A 13 22.50 4.66 0.04
N SER A 14 21.89 5.50 -0.78
CA SER A 14 20.47 5.35 -1.17
C SER A 14 20.22 4.09 -2.00
N SER A 15 21.16 3.74 -2.88
CA SER A 15 21.08 2.51 -3.69
C SER A 15 21.18 1.25 -2.81
N CYS A 16 22.14 1.21 -1.88
CA CYS A 16 22.29 0.10 -0.94
C CYS A 16 21.03 -0.10 -0.09
N ALA A 17 20.46 0.99 0.41
CA ALA A 17 19.29 0.92 1.27
C ALA A 17 18.02 0.49 0.49
N ALA A 18 17.87 0.94 -0.77
CA ALA A 18 16.82 0.43 -1.66
C ALA A 18 16.96 -1.06 -1.98
N ASN A 19 18.20 -1.52 -2.22
CA ASN A 19 18.48 -2.95 -2.46
C ASN A 19 18.13 -3.79 -1.23
N ARG A 20 18.63 -3.41 -0.06
CA ARG A 20 18.35 -4.12 1.20
C ARG A 20 16.86 -4.17 1.54
N PHE A 21 16.12 -3.08 1.30
CA PHE A 21 14.67 -3.09 1.49
C PHE A 21 13.99 -4.05 0.51
N TYR A 22 14.34 -3.97 -0.77
CA TYR A 22 13.78 -4.83 -1.81
C TYR A 22 14.06 -6.32 -1.55
N GLU A 23 15.25 -6.68 -1.05
CA GLU A 23 15.60 -8.05 -0.67
C GLU A 23 14.83 -8.54 0.57
N LYS A 24 14.54 -7.65 1.51
CA LYS A 24 13.79 -7.99 2.74
C LYS A 24 12.29 -8.22 2.51
N VAL A 25 11.69 -7.49 1.57
CA VAL A 25 10.28 -7.65 1.21
C VAL A 25 10.08 -8.96 0.44
N ASP A 26 9.11 -9.78 0.80
CA ASP A 26 8.84 -11.03 0.09
C ASP A 26 7.86 -10.77 -1.08
N GLY A 27 8.31 -11.03 -2.31
CA GLY A 27 7.52 -10.84 -3.53
C GLY A 27 6.88 -12.12 -4.07
N SER A 28 7.03 -13.24 -3.37
CA SER A 28 6.59 -14.55 -3.88
C SER A 28 5.08 -14.81 -3.74
N GLY A 29 4.34 -13.88 -3.12
CA GLY A 29 2.88 -13.95 -2.98
C GLY A 29 2.14 -14.10 -4.31
N VAL A 30 0.97 -14.75 -4.28
CA VAL A 30 0.14 -15.02 -5.46
C VAL A 30 -1.09 -14.13 -5.45
N ILE A 31 -1.25 -13.35 -6.52
CA ILE A 31 -2.43 -12.52 -6.75
C ILE A 31 -3.41 -13.34 -7.60
N VAL A 32 -4.60 -13.58 -7.06
CA VAL A 32 -5.67 -14.35 -7.68
C VAL A 32 -6.80 -13.40 -8.05
N GLY A 33 -7.43 -13.63 -9.19
CA GLY A 33 -8.50 -12.78 -9.70
C GLY A 33 -8.00 -11.44 -10.26
N ARG A 34 -8.92 -10.68 -10.86
CA ARG A 34 -8.67 -9.32 -11.33
C ARG A 34 -9.63 -8.39 -10.60
N PRO A 35 -9.13 -7.40 -9.84
CA PRO A 35 -10.01 -6.48 -9.17
C PRO A 35 -10.86 -5.73 -10.21
N CYS A 36 -12.15 -5.60 -9.93
CA CYS A 36 -13.07 -4.84 -10.76
C CYS A 36 -13.46 -3.58 -10.00
N ILE A 37 -13.23 -2.44 -10.63
CA ILE A 37 -13.51 -1.14 -10.05
C ILE A 37 -14.64 -0.50 -10.83
N GLU A 38 -15.66 -0.07 -10.12
CA GLU A 38 -16.76 0.73 -10.64
C GLU A 38 -16.44 2.21 -10.39
N TRP A 39 -16.47 3.02 -11.43
CA TRP A 39 -16.40 4.46 -11.30
C TRP A 39 -17.73 4.99 -10.78
N LYS A 40 -17.71 5.80 -9.71
CA LYS A 40 -18.91 6.48 -9.20
C LYS A 40 -18.90 7.97 -9.54
N GLN A 41 -17.79 8.64 -9.27
CA GLN A 41 -17.58 10.07 -9.55
C GLN A 41 -16.06 10.35 -9.61
N PRO A 42 -15.61 11.57 -9.97
CA PRO A 42 -14.20 11.91 -9.95
C PRO A 42 -13.55 11.56 -8.60
N ASP A 43 -12.44 10.82 -8.67
CA ASP A 43 -11.68 10.33 -7.51
C ASP A 43 -12.48 9.51 -6.49
N LYS A 44 -13.60 8.89 -6.90
CA LYS A 44 -14.36 7.97 -6.05
C LYS A 44 -14.77 6.74 -6.85
N PHE A 45 -14.32 5.61 -6.36
CA PHE A 45 -14.49 4.32 -7.00
C PHE A 45 -14.96 3.29 -5.98
N VAL A 46 -15.65 2.26 -6.46
CA VAL A 46 -16.09 1.13 -5.64
C VAL A 46 -15.41 -0.12 -6.15
N TYR A 47 -14.68 -0.79 -5.27
CA TYR A 47 -14.31 -2.18 -5.48
C TYR A 47 -15.48 -3.05 -5.03
N ALA A 48 -16.10 -3.74 -5.97
CA ALA A 48 -17.19 -4.68 -5.70
C ALA A 48 -16.66 -6.12 -5.72
N ARG A 49 -16.93 -6.87 -4.66
CA ARG A 49 -16.47 -8.25 -4.44
C ARG A 49 -16.97 -9.28 -5.48
N SER A 50 -17.81 -8.91 -6.44
CA SER A 50 -18.75 -9.85 -7.09
C SER A 50 -18.24 -10.61 -8.33
N LYS A 51 -16.94 -10.65 -8.65
CA LYS A 51 -16.47 -11.40 -9.84
C LYS A 51 -15.67 -12.64 -9.48
N ASN A 52 -16.04 -13.76 -10.10
CA ASN A 52 -15.38 -15.06 -9.99
C ASN A 52 -14.25 -15.18 -11.04
N PRO A 53 -12.99 -15.51 -10.67
CA PRO A 53 -12.51 -15.74 -9.32
C PRO A 53 -12.37 -14.45 -8.51
N GLU A 54 -12.77 -14.54 -7.24
CA GLU A 54 -12.73 -13.43 -6.29
C GLU A 54 -11.28 -12.93 -6.14
N PHE A 55 -11.12 -11.61 -6.23
CA PHE A 55 -9.80 -11.00 -6.09
C PHE A 55 -9.27 -11.23 -4.66
N SER A 56 -8.07 -11.79 -4.58
CA SER A 56 -7.42 -12.13 -3.31
C SER A 56 -5.91 -12.23 -3.46
N VAL A 57 -5.20 -12.11 -2.34
CA VAL A 57 -3.76 -12.33 -2.27
C VAL A 57 -3.47 -13.48 -1.32
N LYS A 58 -2.79 -14.50 -1.84
CA LYS A 58 -2.21 -15.57 -1.03
C LYS A 58 -0.75 -15.23 -0.72
N ARG A 59 -0.43 -15.10 0.56
CA ARG A 59 0.93 -14.81 1.03
C ARG A 59 1.75 -16.11 1.12
N PRO A 60 3.10 -16.01 1.12
CA PRO A 60 3.98 -17.19 1.17
C PRO A 60 3.85 -18.00 2.46
N ASN A 61 3.44 -17.35 3.55
CA ASN A 61 3.15 -18.01 4.83
C ASN A 61 1.78 -18.70 4.89
N GLY A 62 1.04 -18.75 3.77
CA GLY A 62 -0.25 -19.43 3.67
C GLY A 62 -1.46 -18.55 3.95
N GLU A 63 -1.28 -17.34 4.50
CA GLU A 63 -2.38 -16.41 4.74
C GLU A 63 -3.07 -15.99 3.44
N ILE A 64 -4.37 -15.76 3.50
CA ILE A 64 -5.17 -15.30 2.37
C ILE A 64 -5.90 -14.02 2.76
N ILE A 65 -5.60 -12.94 2.06
CA ILE A 65 -6.28 -11.65 2.20
C ILE A 65 -7.33 -11.57 1.12
N LYS A 66 -8.59 -11.36 1.54
CA LYS A 66 -9.76 -11.29 0.66
C LYS A 66 -10.49 -9.97 0.88
N PRO A 67 -10.25 -8.97 0.04
CA PRO A 67 -10.96 -7.71 0.14
C PRO A 67 -12.47 -7.85 0.08
N GLY A 68 -13.15 -7.27 1.07
CA GLY A 68 -14.57 -6.97 0.98
C GLY A 68 -14.83 -5.78 0.06
N SER A 69 -16.10 -5.43 -0.14
CA SER A 69 -16.46 -4.24 -0.91
C SER A 69 -16.04 -2.96 -0.16
N ILE A 70 -15.34 -2.07 -0.87
CA ILE A 70 -14.82 -0.82 -0.32
C ILE A 70 -15.01 0.33 -1.31
N GLU A 71 -15.21 1.53 -0.77
CA GLU A 71 -14.97 2.77 -1.52
C GLU A 71 -13.47 3.10 -1.45
N THR A 72 -12.91 3.53 -2.57
CA THR A 72 -11.50 3.93 -2.68
C THR A 72 -11.39 5.11 -3.65
N ASP A 73 -10.44 6.01 -3.40
CA ASP A 73 -10.03 7.03 -4.36
C ASP A 73 -8.85 6.58 -5.24
N GLY A 74 -8.45 5.30 -5.09
CA GLY A 74 -7.45 4.60 -5.88
C GLY A 74 -6.28 4.12 -5.06
N GLY A 75 -5.16 4.82 -5.18
CA GLY A 75 -3.90 4.42 -4.58
C GLY A 75 -3.67 5.15 -3.28
N SER A 76 -3.20 4.42 -2.26
CA SER A 76 -2.85 4.92 -0.93
C SER A 76 -1.68 5.93 -0.91
N ILE A 77 -1.22 6.36 -2.09
CA ILE A 77 -0.20 7.37 -2.31
C ILE A 77 -0.81 8.77 -2.10
N PRO A 78 -0.16 9.66 -1.35
CA PRO A 78 -0.61 11.06 -1.21
C PRO A 78 -0.81 11.75 -2.57
N ARG A 79 -1.95 12.45 -2.73
CA ARG A 79 -2.32 13.13 -4.00
C ARG A 79 -1.25 14.06 -4.56
N LEU A 80 -0.48 14.72 -3.70
CA LEU A 80 0.64 15.59 -4.11
C LEU A 80 1.70 14.84 -4.95
N LEU A 81 1.81 13.52 -4.78
CA LEU A 81 2.77 12.69 -5.51
C LEU A 81 2.20 12.12 -6.82
N TRP A 82 0.88 12.22 -7.07
CA TRP A 82 0.25 11.61 -8.26
C TRP A 82 0.72 12.22 -9.59
N SER A 83 1.20 13.47 -9.57
CA SER A 83 1.78 14.13 -10.75
C SER A 83 3.14 13.55 -11.16
N GLN A 84 3.77 12.74 -10.30
CA GLN A 84 4.99 12.02 -10.64
C GLN A 84 4.62 10.75 -11.41
N ARG A 85 5.21 10.58 -12.59
CA ARG A 85 4.92 9.50 -13.56
C ARG A 85 4.82 8.09 -12.96
N ASP A 86 5.59 7.79 -11.92
CA ASP A 86 5.62 6.45 -11.33
C ASP A 86 4.67 6.31 -10.11
N PHE A 87 4.10 7.39 -9.59
CA PHE A 87 3.24 7.41 -8.40
C PHE A 87 1.74 7.49 -8.73
N SER A 88 1.35 7.01 -9.93
CA SER A 88 -0.08 6.93 -10.26
C SER A 88 -0.81 6.05 -9.23
N PRO A 89 -2.01 6.48 -8.80
CA PRO A 89 -2.83 5.73 -7.84
C PRO A 89 -3.28 4.36 -8.35
N TRP A 90 -2.99 4.01 -9.60
CA TRP A 90 -3.45 2.76 -10.21
C TRP A 90 -2.32 1.88 -10.74
N THR A 91 -1.06 2.35 -10.74
CA THR A 91 0.10 1.55 -11.21
C THR A 91 0.16 0.19 -10.53
N TYR A 92 -0.13 0.17 -9.22
CA TYR A 92 -0.17 -1.04 -8.41
C TYR A 92 -1.55 -1.28 -7.80
N ALA A 93 -2.62 -1.11 -8.59
CA ALA A 93 -4.01 -1.21 -8.13
C ALA A 93 -4.30 -2.43 -7.23
N PRO A 94 -3.88 -3.68 -7.54
CA PRO A 94 -4.08 -4.80 -6.62
C PRO A 94 -3.47 -4.58 -5.22
N ALA A 95 -2.26 -4.03 -5.14
CA ALA A 95 -1.63 -3.74 -3.86
C ALA A 95 -2.35 -2.65 -3.08
N TYR A 96 -2.78 -1.59 -3.76
CA TYR A 96 -3.49 -0.48 -3.12
C TYR A 96 -4.87 -0.91 -2.61
N LEU A 97 -5.60 -1.72 -3.37
CA LEU A 97 -6.90 -2.26 -2.92
C LEU A 97 -6.76 -3.17 -1.70
N ILE A 98 -5.70 -3.96 -1.63
CA ILE A 98 -5.40 -4.76 -0.45
C ILE A 98 -5.10 -3.86 0.75
N HIS A 99 -4.31 -2.81 0.56
CA HIS A 99 -3.98 -1.84 1.60
C HIS A 99 -5.23 -1.11 2.12
N ASP A 100 -6.01 -0.52 1.22
CA ASP A 100 -7.25 0.19 1.54
C ASP A 100 -8.26 -0.71 2.23
N TRP A 101 -8.37 -1.98 1.81
CA TRP A 101 -9.20 -2.96 2.49
C TRP A 101 -8.73 -3.23 3.92
N MET A 102 -7.42 -3.36 4.17
CA MET A 102 -6.92 -3.63 5.51
C MET A 102 -7.20 -2.45 6.46
N TYR A 103 -7.11 -1.23 5.94
CA TYR A 103 -7.51 -0.01 6.64
C TYR A 103 -9.00 -0.01 6.95
N GLU A 104 -9.83 -0.28 5.94
CA GLU A 104 -11.27 -0.32 6.12
C GLU A 104 -11.72 -1.46 7.04
N ALA A 105 -11.08 -2.63 6.97
CA ALA A 105 -11.32 -3.76 7.84
C ALA A 105 -10.99 -3.42 9.31
N HIS A 106 -9.88 -2.70 9.54
CA HIS A 106 -9.56 -2.18 10.87
C HIS A 106 -10.63 -1.23 11.39
N ARG A 107 -11.06 -0.25 10.58
CA ARG A 107 -12.11 0.72 10.96
C ARG A 107 -13.46 0.06 11.19
N ARG A 108 -13.82 -0.94 10.37
CA ARG A 108 -15.02 -1.78 10.52
C ARG A 108 -14.90 -2.83 11.63
N LYS A 109 -13.72 -3.01 12.23
CA LYS A 109 -13.41 -4.05 13.22
C LYS A 109 -13.73 -5.47 12.73
N VAL A 110 -13.47 -5.74 11.46
CA VAL A 110 -13.64 -7.06 10.83
C VAL A 110 -12.29 -7.68 10.44
N PRO A 111 -12.20 -9.01 10.32
CA PRO A 111 -10.98 -9.66 9.81
C PRO A 111 -10.68 -9.22 8.39
N ALA A 112 -9.41 -8.94 8.10
CA ALA A 112 -8.99 -8.60 6.73
C ALA A 112 -8.68 -9.85 5.89
N GLY A 113 -8.43 -10.99 6.54
CA GLY A 113 -8.05 -12.24 5.90
C GLY A 113 -8.14 -13.44 6.83
N ILE A 114 -7.56 -14.55 6.38
CA ILE A 114 -7.48 -15.82 7.12
C ILE A 114 -6.05 -16.36 7.14
N ASP A 115 -5.69 -17.10 8.18
CA ASP A 115 -4.42 -17.83 8.27
C ASP A 115 -4.42 -19.11 7.42
N ALA A 116 -3.30 -19.84 7.44
CA ALA A 116 -3.15 -21.10 6.73
C ALA A 116 -4.11 -22.20 7.22
N ASP A 117 -4.56 -22.10 8.48
CA ASP A 117 -5.49 -23.03 9.13
C ASP A 117 -6.96 -22.59 8.96
N GLY A 118 -7.20 -21.41 8.37
CA GLY A 118 -8.53 -20.85 8.13
C GLY A 118 -9.06 -19.93 9.23
N HIS A 119 -8.28 -19.58 10.25
CA HIS A 119 -8.71 -18.65 11.29
C HIS A 119 -8.67 -17.20 10.81
N ALA A 120 -9.62 -16.40 11.28
CA ALA A 120 -9.67 -14.96 11.04
C ALA A 120 -8.41 -14.23 11.52
N ILE A 121 -7.89 -13.32 10.69
CA ILE A 121 -6.75 -12.47 11.00
C ILE A 121 -7.13 -10.99 10.98
N TYR A 122 -6.66 -10.27 12.00
CA TYR A 122 -6.56 -8.82 12.05
C TYR A 122 -5.11 -8.39 11.91
N TYR A 123 -4.88 -7.29 11.18
CA TYR A 123 -3.55 -6.73 10.98
C TYR A 123 -3.43 -5.34 11.61
N THR A 124 -2.21 -5.00 12.02
CA THR A 124 -1.84 -3.64 12.41
C THR A 124 -1.55 -2.79 11.17
N LYS A 125 -1.50 -1.46 11.35
CA LYS A 125 -1.12 -0.53 10.28
C LYS A 125 0.23 -0.90 9.64
N ASP A 126 1.24 -1.17 10.46
CA ASP A 126 2.58 -1.47 9.97
C ASP A 126 2.61 -2.79 9.18
N GLN A 127 1.79 -3.77 9.58
CA GLN A 127 1.61 -5.01 8.81
C GLN A 127 0.89 -4.73 7.47
N ALA A 128 -0.12 -3.87 7.44
CA ALA A 128 -0.81 -3.47 6.21
C ALA A 128 0.13 -2.77 5.23
N ASP A 129 0.93 -1.81 5.70
CA ASP A 129 1.94 -1.11 4.88
C ASP A 129 2.99 -2.09 4.33
N TRP A 130 3.43 -3.05 5.16
CA TRP A 130 4.39 -4.07 4.75
C TRP A 130 3.81 -5.02 3.71
N ILE A 131 2.58 -5.48 3.91
CA ILE A 131 1.87 -6.35 2.97
C ILE A 131 1.66 -5.65 1.63
N MET A 132 1.33 -4.36 1.63
CA MET A 132 1.26 -3.59 0.38
C MET A 132 2.59 -3.66 -0.38
N ALA A 133 3.74 -3.52 0.30
CA ALA A 133 5.04 -3.66 -0.35
C ALA A 133 5.29 -5.09 -0.89
N GLU A 134 4.86 -6.13 -0.18
CA GLU A 134 4.91 -7.52 -0.65
C GLU A 134 4.11 -7.69 -1.96
N VAL A 135 2.90 -7.13 -2.03
CA VAL A 135 2.05 -7.21 -3.23
C VAL A 135 2.60 -6.38 -4.40
N ILE A 136 3.13 -5.18 -4.15
CA ILE A 136 3.81 -4.37 -5.19
C ILE A 136 5.00 -5.14 -5.75
N LYS A 137 5.83 -5.75 -4.89
CA LYS A 137 6.99 -6.54 -5.33
C LYS A 137 6.54 -7.76 -6.14
N ALA A 138 5.48 -8.45 -5.73
CA ALA A 138 4.92 -9.56 -6.50
C ALA A 138 4.49 -9.13 -7.91
N GLN A 139 3.90 -7.93 -8.06
CA GLN A 139 3.57 -7.38 -9.38
C GLN A 139 4.81 -7.03 -10.22
N MET A 140 5.87 -6.51 -9.59
CA MET A 140 7.15 -6.20 -10.24
C MET A 140 7.92 -7.44 -10.72
N GLU A 141 7.71 -8.58 -10.06
CA GLU A 141 8.46 -9.84 -10.30
C GLU A 141 7.71 -10.84 -11.19
N LYS A 142 6.47 -10.55 -11.58
CA LYS A 142 5.64 -11.39 -12.45
C LYS A 142 5.37 -10.71 -13.80
N PRO A 143 6.41 -10.61 -14.67
CA PRO A 143 6.23 -10.05 -16.00
C PRO A 143 5.20 -10.89 -16.79
N GLY A 144 4.27 -10.21 -17.48
CA GLY A 144 3.22 -10.84 -18.28
C GLY A 144 1.85 -10.87 -17.61
N GLN A 145 1.76 -10.97 -16.27
CA GLN A 145 0.50 -10.78 -15.55
C GLN A 145 0.20 -9.30 -15.32
N PHE A 146 1.24 -8.48 -15.12
CA PHE A 146 1.13 -7.05 -14.90
C PHE A 146 2.12 -6.29 -15.79
N GLN A 147 1.70 -5.15 -16.33
CA GLN A 147 2.55 -4.27 -17.11
C GLN A 147 3.34 -3.32 -16.19
N THR A 148 4.16 -3.88 -15.30
CA THR A 148 5.00 -3.09 -14.39
C THR A 148 6.49 -3.35 -14.63
N LYS A 149 7.34 -2.41 -14.19
CA LYS A 149 8.79 -2.55 -14.26
C LYS A 149 9.37 -2.79 -12.87
N ARG A 150 10.32 -3.72 -12.77
CA ARG A 150 11.09 -3.92 -11.55
C ARG A 150 11.87 -2.67 -11.19
N SER A 151 11.62 -2.10 -10.02
CA SER A 151 12.36 -0.92 -9.55
C SER A 151 12.46 -0.89 -8.01
N ARG A 152 13.68 -1.08 -7.52
CA ARG A 152 13.98 -1.19 -6.08
C ARG A 152 13.77 0.12 -5.33
N SER A 153 14.23 1.22 -5.94
CA SER A 153 14.06 2.57 -5.40
C SER A 153 12.59 2.97 -5.40
N HIS A 154 11.83 2.58 -6.42
CA HIS A 154 10.42 2.92 -6.54
C HIS A 154 9.56 2.22 -5.48
N LEU A 155 9.72 0.90 -5.30
CA LEU A 155 9.05 0.13 -4.25
C LEU A 155 9.25 0.79 -2.87
N ARG A 156 10.50 1.15 -2.56
CA ARG A 156 10.85 1.77 -1.28
C ARG A 156 10.23 3.16 -1.10
N LYS A 157 10.20 3.97 -2.16
CA LYS A 157 9.59 5.30 -2.09
C LYS A 157 8.07 5.22 -1.87
N ILE A 158 7.40 4.29 -2.55
CA ILE A 158 5.96 4.03 -2.31
C ILE A 158 5.74 3.62 -0.86
N TYR A 159 6.47 2.61 -0.37
CA TYR A 159 6.34 2.16 1.02
C TYR A 159 6.52 3.31 2.02
N TRP A 160 7.57 4.13 1.86
CA TRP A 160 7.82 5.28 2.73
C TRP A 160 6.68 6.29 2.70
N ALA A 161 6.17 6.63 1.51
CA ALA A 161 5.07 7.59 1.38
C ALA A 161 3.84 7.09 2.13
N VAL A 162 3.43 5.84 1.89
CA VAL A 162 2.25 5.27 2.55
C VAL A 162 2.46 5.14 4.06
N SER A 163 3.61 4.65 4.51
CA SER A 163 3.85 4.43 5.94
C SER A 163 3.86 5.73 6.74
N LYS A 164 4.39 6.82 6.15
CA LYS A 164 4.49 8.13 6.78
C LYS A 164 3.14 8.84 6.88
N PHE A 165 2.36 8.84 5.80
CA PHE A 165 1.12 9.60 5.71
C PHE A 165 -0.14 8.81 6.11
N GLY A 166 -0.05 7.47 6.19
CA GLY A 166 -1.19 6.61 6.44
C GLY A 166 -1.70 6.57 7.88
N LYS A 167 -1.04 7.19 8.87
CA LYS A 167 -1.47 7.06 10.29
C LYS A 167 -2.84 7.69 10.54
N THR A 168 -3.09 8.87 9.96
CA THR A 168 -4.37 9.57 10.12
C THR A 168 -5.52 8.80 9.48
N ALA A 169 -5.28 8.21 8.29
CA ALA A 169 -6.28 7.41 7.59
C ALA A 169 -6.58 6.08 8.30
N TRP A 170 -5.61 5.50 9.02
CA TRP A 170 -5.79 4.26 9.79
C TRP A 170 -6.83 4.43 10.90
N ASN A 171 -6.73 5.53 11.66
CA ASN A 171 -7.63 5.85 12.77
C ASN A 171 -8.91 6.61 12.35
N GLY A 172 -9.20 6.70 11.05
CA GLY A 172 -10.37 7.41 10.54
C GLY A 172 -11.69 6.69 10.79
N GLU A 173 -12.79 7.27 10.33
CA GLU A 173 -14.11 6.64 10.36
C GLU A 173 -14.25 5.61 9.22
N ALA A 174 -15.01 4.53 9.47
CA ALA A 174 -15.28 3.52 8.46
C ALA A 174 -16.14 4.10 7.33
N HIS A 175 -15.87 3.67 6.11
CA HIS A 175 -16.67 4.00 4.93
C HIS A 175 -17.29 2.71 4.36
N PRO A 176 -18.36 2.19 5.00
CA PRO A 176 -19.12 1.08 4.45
C PRO A 176 -19.68 1.47 3.08
N VAL A 177 -19.59 0.56 2.10
CA VAL A 177 -20.34 0.70 0.85
C VAL A 177 -21.81 0.45 1.21
N GLU A 178 -22.59 1.50 1.37
CA GLU A 178 -24.05 1.42 1.53
C GLU A 178 -24.65 0.96 0.19
N GLU A 179 -25.53 -0.06 0.21
CA GLU A 179 -26.41 -0.32 -0.94
C GLU A 179 -27.35 0.89 -1.09
N GLU A 180 -27.01 1.76 -2.05
CA GLU A 180 -27.73 2.99 -2.45
C GLU A 180 -28.39 3.79 -1.31
N THR A 181 -27.73 4.81 -0.78
CA THR A 181 -28.05 6.23 -1.01
C THR A 181 -27.29 7.13 -0.03
N SER A 182 -26.85 8.27 -0.58
CA SER A 182 -26.42 9.49 0.13
C SER A 182 -24.94 9.66 0.42
N SER A 183 -24.46 10.79 -0.11
CA SER A 183 -23.13 11.35 -0.03
C SER A 183 -22.77 11.85 1.37
N THR A 184 -21.50 11.66 1.76
CA THR A 184 -20.70 12.76 2.33
C THR A 184 -19.18 12.52 2.19
N LEU A 185 -18.57 13.56 1.63
CA LEU A 185 -17.19 14.07 1.64
C LEU A 185 -16.14 13.47 2.58
N ILE A 186 -14.92 13.30 2.05
CA ILE A 186 -13.69 13.72 2.75
C ILE A 186 -12.82 14.54 1.78
N THR A 187 -12.71 15.83 2.08
CA THR A 187 -11.66 16.72 1.58
C THR A 187 -11.27 17.57 2.78
N ASP A 188 -10.06 17.40 3.30
CA ASP A 188 -9.27 18.44 3.99
C ASP A 188 -8.16 17.82 4.87
N THR A 189 -7.03 17.43 4.27
CA THR A 189 -5.76 17.37 5.03
C THR A 189 -4.51 17.52 4.14
N LEU A 190 -4.50 18.42 3.15
CA LEU A 190 -3.27 18.68 2.37
C LEU A 190 -2.99 20.16 2.06
N LYS A 191 -3.74 21.11 2.61
CA LYS A 191 -3.55 22.55 2.29
C LYS A 191 -2.40 23.25 3.01
N ASN A 192 -1.77 22.64 4.02
CA ASN A 192 -0.77 23.32 4.87
C ASN A 192 0.64 22.69 4.83
N LEU A 193 0.99 21.93 3.79
CA LEU A 193 2.37 21.48 3.64
C LEU A 193 3.18 22.53 2.86
N PRO A 194 4.16 23.22 3.46
CA PRO A 194 5.02 24.14 2.72
C PRO A 194 5.77 23.37 1.63
N LEU A 195 5.63 23.83 0.39
CA LEU A 195 6.38 23.36 -0.78
C LEU A 195 7.85 23.76 -0.62
N LEU A 196 8.61 22.97 0.17
CA LEU A 196 10.06 23.07 0.33
C LEU A 196 10.78 22.08 -0.60
N PRO A 197 12.12 22.12 -0.76
CA PRO A 197 12.84 21.25 -1.70
C PRO A 197 12.82 19.78 -1.20
N VAL A 198 11.70 19.11 -1.46
CA VAL A 198 11.30 17.81 -0.88
C VAL A 198 12.23 16.66 -1.28
N LEU A 199 12.98 16.78 -2.37
CA LEU A 199 13.76 15.67 -2.92
C LEU A 199 15.03 15.32 -2.12
N ASP A 200 15.74 16.30 -1.56
CA ASP A 200 16.96 16.04 -0.77
C ASP A 200 16.65 15.61 0.68
N SER A 201 15.54 16.08 1.26
CA SER A 201 15.07 15.66 2.58
C SER A 201 14.54 14.21 2.58
N ILE A 202 13.82 13.79 1.52
CA ILE A 202 13.38 12.40 1.34
C ILE A 202 14.56 11.44 1.39
N LYS A 203 15.72 11.83 0.82
CA LYS A 203 16.90 10.97 0.73
C LYS A 203 17.41 10.54 2.11
N ASN A 204 17.41 11.47 3.07
CA ASN A 204 17.82 11.22 4.46
C ASN A 204 16.76 10.44 5.24
N GLU A 205 15.47 10.69 5.00
CA GLU A 205 14.37 9.99 5.68
C GLU A 205 14.17 8.54 5.21
N LEU A 206 14.61 8.21 4.00
CA LEU A 206 14.54 6.84 3.52
C LEU A 206 15.49 5.92 4.31
N THR A 207 16.52 6.46 4.97
CA THR A 207 17.45 5.70 5.83
C THR A 207 17.13 5.91 7.31
N PRO A 208 17.05 4.86 8.14
CA PRO A 208 17.45 3.46 7.90
C PRO A 208 16.40 2.62 7.16
N VAL A 209 16.80 1.43 6.70
CA VAL A 209 15.87 0.43 6.14
C VAL A 209 14.89 0.00 7.23
N PRO A 210 13.57 0.06 7.03
CA PRO A 210 12.60 -0.34 8.04
C PRO A 210 12.76 -1.81 8.43
N ALA A 211 12.43 -2.12 9.68
CA ALA A 211 12.31 -3.49 10.15
C ALA A 211 11.03 -4.12 9.56
N LYS A 212 11.08 -5.43 9.28
CA LYS A 212 9.87 -6.19 8.95
C LYS A 212 9.07 -6.33 10.25
N PRO A 213 7.78 -5.95 10.30
CA PRO A 213 6.97 -6.19 11.48
C PRO A 213 6.80 -7.70 11.72
N ALA A 214 6.52 -8.10 12.96
CA ALA A 214 6.14 -9.48 13.23
C ALA A 214 4.86 -9.79 12.42
N MET A 215 4.90 -10.80 11.56
CA MET A 215 3.77 -11.13 10.66
C MET A 215 2.81 -12.16 11.27
N ASN A 216 2.83 -12.33 12.58
CA ASN A 216 1.83 -13.13 13.27
C ASN A 216 0.59 -12.24 13.40
N GLY A 217 -0.35 -12.40 12.47
CA GLY A 217 -1.64 -11.73 12.54
C GLY A 217 -2.30 -11.95 13.90
N SER A 218 -3.07 -10.96 14.38
CA SER A 218 -3.79 -11.13 15.63
C SER A 218 -5.08 -11.90 15.40
N ARG A 219 -5.42 -12.79 16.32
CA ARG A 219 -6.73 -13.50 16.34
C ARG A 219 -7.87 -12.61 16.82
N THR A 220 -7.53 -11.48 17.44
CA THR A 220 -8.48 -10.47 17.92
C THR A 220 -8.13 -9.12 17.32
N HIS A 221 -9.12 -8.26 17.15
CA HIS A 221 -8.87 -6.86 16.80
C HIS A 221 -7.98 -6.20 17.85
N GLN A 222 -7.06 -5.34 17.41
CA GLN A 222 -6.19 -4.51 18.23
C GLN A 222 -6.33 -3.06 17.74
N GLU A 223 -6.46 -2.12 18.67
CA GLU A 223 -6.47 -0.67 18.39
C GLU A 223 -5.08 -0.15 18.01
#